data_AF-A0A917GI79-F1
#
_entry.id   AF-A0A917GI79-F1
#
_cell.length_a   1.000
_cell.length_b   1.000
_cell.length_c   1.000
_cell.angle_alpha   90.00
_cell.angle_beta   90.00
_cell.angle_gamma   90.00
#
_symmetry.space_group_name_H-M   'P 1'
#
loop_
_entity.id
_entity.type
_entity.pdbx_description
1 polymer ?
#
loop_
_entity_poly.entity_id
_entity_poly.type
_entity_poly.pdbx_seq_one_letter_code
_entity_poly.pdbx_strand_id
1 'polypeptide(L)'
;MTSFLCQSQIVNIPDINFKNALVNDNVVDTDDNGTWDSDADLNNDGEIQVSEAESVISLNVDYKNITSLEGIANFTNLTLLYCTDNPLVELNVTSLINLETLRCWDIDQVVSIDLSSNINLKSLECDVNDSLEYLNIQNGNNINLERLWTSGSPNLQCIQVDDVDYSNNQTCDDNSWCIDDSTIFSENCSLSITDFYYNAITTFPNPTKNELTINSNLIIESIKIYSTTGRLVLNTKLQSNKIDLSNLNSGIYFIKFQSQNKTITKKIIKE
;
A
#
# COMPACT_ATOMS: atom_id res chain seq x y z
N MET A 1 -6.53 -48.88 -23.69
CA MET A 1 -6.79 -47.96 -22.56
C MET A 1 -5.79 -46.83 -22.72
N THR A 2 -6.15 -45.78 -23.46
CA THR A 2 -5.29 -44.61 -23.68
C THR A 2 -5.34 -43.77 -22.41
N SER A 3 -4.28 -43.81 -21.60
CA SER A 3 -4.13 -42.90 -20.47
C SER A 3 -4.01 -41.49 -21.03
N PHE A 4 -5.03 -40.67 -20.82
CA PHE A 4 -4.88 -39.22 -20.94
C PHE A 4 -3.92 -38.80 -19.81
N LEU A 5 -2.69 -38.47 -20.17
CA LEU A 5 -1.83 -37.66 -19.31
C LEU A 5 -2.48 -36.28 -19.30
N CYS A 6 -3.29 -35.99 -18.27
CA CYS A 6 -3.72 -34.64 -17.99
C CYS A 6 -2.47 -33.92 -17.47
N GLN A 7 -1.76 -33.22 -18.35
CA GLN A 7 -0.70 -32.33 -17.89
C GLN A 7 -1.38 -31.21 -17.09
N SER A 8 -1.03 -31.13 -15.81
CA SER A 8 -1.47 -30.04 -14.94
C SER A 8 -0.99 -28.72 -15.54
N GLN A 9 -1.81 -27.67 -15.41
CA GLN A 9 -1.48 -26.36 -15.99
C GLN A 9 -0.22 -25.82 -15.30
N ILE A 10 0.76 -25.35 -16.07
CA ILE A 10 1.97 -24.71 -15.52
C ILE A 10 1.63 -23.28 -15.08
N VAL A 11 2.13 -22.89 -13.91
CA VAL A 11 2.04 -21.54 -13.36
C VAL A 11 3.03 -20.62 -14.07
N ASN A 12 2.57 -19.47 -14.55
CA ASN A 12 3.46 -18.43 -15.08
C ASN A 12 4.17 -17.71 -13.94
N ILE A 13 5.50 -17.87 -13.86
CA ILE A 13 6.36 -17.27 -12.83
C ILE A 13 7.51 -16.55 -13.56
N PRO A 14 7.32 -15.28 -13.97
CA PRO A 14 8.29 -14.58 -14.81
C PRO A 14 9.53 -14.09 -14.06
N ASP A 15 9.44 -13.87 -12.74
CA ASP A 15 10.60 -13.53 -11.92
C ASP A 15 11.48 -14.77 -11.74
N ILE A 16 12.70 -14.70 -12.27
CA ILE A 16 13.64 -15.82 -12.27
C ILE A 16 14.10 -16.20 -10.86
N ASN A 17 14.20 -15.23 -9.93
CA ASN A 17 14.62 -15.52 -8.57
C ASN A 17 13.48 -16.19 -7.80
N PHE A 18 12.24 -15.76 -8.04
CA PHE A 18 11.07 -16.42 -7.46
C PHE A 18 10.93 -17.84 -7.98
N LYS A 19 11.05 -18.04 -9.30
CA LYS A 19 11.05 -19.37 -9.90
C LYS A 19 12.16 -20.25 -9.33
N ASN A 20 13.38 -19.74 -9.25
CA ASN A 20 14.52 -20.50 -8.72
C ASN A 20 14.31 -20.89 -7.25
N ALA A 21 13.77 -19.99 -6.43
CA ALA A 21 13.47 -20.29 -5.03
C ALA A 21 12.43 -21.43 -4.91
N LEU A 22 11.38 -21.39 -5.73
CA LEU A 22 10.33 -22.40 -5.71
C LEU A 22 10.76 -23.78 -6.20
N VAL A 23 11.78 -23.89 -7.05
CA VAL A 23 12.19 -25.18 -7.67
C VAL A 23 13.54 -25.71 -7.17
N ASN A 24 14.30 -24.96 -6.37
CA ASN A 24 15.64 -25.40 -5.92
C ASN A 24 15.92 -25.18 -4.43
N ASP A 25 15.12 -24.37 -3.73
CA ASP A 25 15.37 -24.03 -2.34
C ASP A 25 14.30 -24.65 -1.44
N ASN A 26 14.69 -25.03 -0.22
CA ASN A 26 13.74 -25.45 0.80
C ASN A 26 12.99 -24.21 1.33
N VAL A 27 11.86 -23.89 0.69
CA VAL A 27 11.01 -22.72 0.98
C VAL A 27 9.62 -23.12 1.47
N VAL A 28 9.25 -24.39 1.37
CA VAL A 28 7.97 -24.93 1.80
C VAL A 28 8.17 -25.69 3.12
N ASP A 29 7.26 -25.48 4.06
CA ASP A 29 7.11 -26.32 5.26
C ASP A 29 5.96 -27.30 5.01
N THR A 30 6.30 -28.57 4.81
CA THR A 30 5.35 -29.59 4.36
C THR A 30 4.56 -30.27 5.49
N ASP A 31 5.03 -30.14 6.74
CA ASP A 31 4.43 -30.79 7.91
C ASP A 31 4.05 -29.80 9.04
N ASP A 32 4.19 -28.50 8.79
CA ASP A 32 3.87 -27.40 9.70
C ASP A 32 4.63 -27.49 11.04
N ASN A 33 5.87 -28.01 10.99
CA ASN A 33 6.73 -28.14 12.16
C ASN A 33 7.60 -26.90 12.41
N GLY A 34 7.54 -25.89 11.53
CA GLY A 34 8.33 -24.67 11.55
C GLY A 34 9.68 -24.79 10.85
N THR A 35 9.92 -25.89 10.12
CA THR A 35 11.14 -26.14 9.34
C THR A 35 10.82 -26.15 7.86
N TRP A 36 11.49 -25.28 7.10
CA TRP A 36 11.43 -25.28 5.64
C TRP A 36 12.21 -26.49 5.11
N ASP A 37 11.51 -27.51 4.63
CA ASP A 37 12.06 -28.84 4.37
C ASP A 37 11.94 -29.33 2.93
N SER A 38 11.21 -28.59 2.08
CA SER A 38 11.05 -28.91 0.66
C SER A 38 11.01 -27.67 -0.22
N ASP A 39 11.34 -27.84 -1.50
CA ASP A 39 10.91 -26.91 -2.55
C ASP A 39 9.41 -27.13 -2.89
N ALA A 40 8.88 -26.35 -3.83
CA ALA A 40 7.52 -26.48 -4.32
C ALA A 40 7.39 -27.37 -5.59
N ASP A 41 8.51 -27.82 -6.17
CA ASP A 41 8.55 -28.66 -7.39
C ASP A 41 8.49 -30.15 -7.01
N LEU A 42 7.29 -30.61 -6.69
CA LEU A 42 7.06 -31.95 -6.15
C LEU A 42 7.45 -33.07 -7.13
N ASN A 43 7.40 -32.81 -8.43
CA ASN A 43 7.72 -33.80 -9.45
C ASN A 43 9.16 -33.67 -10.02
N ASN A 44 9.90 -32.64 -9.61
CA ASN A 44 11.27 -32.34 -9.99
C ASN A 44 11.44 -32.16 -11.52
N ASP A 45 10.47 -31.53 -12.19
CA ASP A 45 10.53 -31.23 -13.64
C ASP A 45 11.06 -29.83 -13.96
N GLY A 46 11.39 -29.04 -12.93
CA GLY A 46 11.87 -27.67 -13.03
C GLY A 46 10.75 -26.66 -13.28
N GLU A 47 9.50 -27.11 -13.33
CA GLU A 47 8.31 -26.28 -13.46
C GLU A 47 7.46 -26.30 -12.19
N ILE A 48 6.54 -25.34 -12.07
CA ILE A 48 5.56 -25.34 -10.98
C ILE A 48 4.21 -25.49 -11.66
N GLN A 49 3.54 -26.60 -11.40
CA GLN A 49 2.18 -26.81 -11.85
C GLN A 49 1.18 -26.26 -10.84
N VAL A 50 -0.03 -25.92 -11.31
CA VAL A 50 -1.12 -25.42 -10.45
C VAL A 50 -1.39 -26.38 -9.30
N SER A 51 -1.36 -27.69 -9.56
CA SER A 51 -1.52 -28.72 -8.52
C SER A 51 -0.42 -28.71 -7.46
N GLU A 52 0.80 -28.32 -7.83
CA GLU A 52 1.91 -28.20 -6.89
C GLU A 52 1.77 -26.91 -6.08
N ALA A 53 1.47 -25.79 -6.73
CA ALA A 53 1.18 -24.51 -6.05
C ALA A 53 -0.01 -24.64 -5.07
N GLU A 54 -1.08 -25.34 -5.44
CA GLU A 54 -2.24 -25.62 -4.58
C GLU A 54 -1.91 -26.52 -3.39
N SER A 55 -0.82 -27.29 -3.45
CA SER A 55 -0.40 -28.16 -2.34
C SER A 55 0.39 -27.42 -1.25
N VAL A 56 0.93 -26.23 -1.57
CA VAL A 56 1.73 -25.43 -0.65
C VAL A 56 0.83 -24.70 0.35
N ILE A 57 1.12 -24.89 1.64
CA ILE A 57 0.39 -24.29 2.77
C ILE A 57 1.20 -23.13 3.39
N SER A 58 2.51 -23.32 3.53
CA SER A 58 3.42 -22.33 4.14
C SER A 58 4.60 -22.10 3.21
N LEU A 59 4.91 -20.84 2.91
CA LEU A 59 5.96 -20.45 1.98
C LEU A 59 6.85 -19.35 2.57
N ASN A 60 8.17 -19.60 2.54
CA ASN A 60 9.19 -18.66 2.94
C ASN A 60 10.15 -18.36 1.78
N VAL A 61 10.03 -17.17 1.22
CA VAL A 61 10.90 -16.65 0.16
C VAL A 61 11.67 -15.41 0.63
N ASP A 62 11.98 -15.31 1.92
CA ASP A 62 12.80 -14.25 2.49
C ASP A 62 14.22 -14.22 1.86
N TYR A 63 14.78 -13.02 1.66
CA TYR A 63 16.18 -12.82 1.25
C TYR A 63 16.54 -13.46 -0.11
N LYS A 64 15.61 -13.49 -1.06
CA LYS A 64 15.79 -14.16 -2.37
C LYS A 64 16.03 -13.20 -3.52
N ASN A 65 16.11 -11.89 -3.26
CA ASN A 65 16.26 -10.86 -4.28
C ASN A 65 15.14 -10.93 -5.35
N ILE A 66 13.91 -11.24 -4.91
CA ILE A 66 12.72 -11.34 -5.76
C ILE A 66 12.17 -9.94 -6.04
N THR A 67 11.89 -9.64 -7.30
CA THR A 67 11.33 -8.34 -7.72
C THR A 67 9.82 -8.38 -7.96
N SER A 68 9.28 -9.58 -8.21
CA SER A 68 7.85 -9.81 -8.38
C SER A 68 7.44 -11.20 -7.90
N LEU A 69 6.32 -11.26 -7.18
CA LEU A 69 5.64 -12.51 -6.82
C LEU A 69 4.58 -12.94 -7.86
N GLU A 70 4.64 -12.42 -9.10
CA GLU A 70 3.73 -12.87 -10.16
C GLU A 70 3.74 -14.39 -10.28
N GLY A 71 2.54 -14.99 -10.26
CA GLY A 71 2.33 -16.44 -10.17
C GLY A 71 1.81 -16.91 -8.81
N ILE A 72 2.08 -16.16 -7.73
CA ILE A 72 1.67 -16.52 -6.35
C ILE A 72 0.15 -16.71 -6.21
N ALA A 73 -0.64 -16.09 -7.08
CA ALA A 73 -2.10 -16.24 -7.07
C ALA A 73 -2.60 -17.68 -7.30
N ASN A 74 -1.74 -18.60 -7.73
CA ASN A 74 -2.06 -20.03 -7.88
C ASN A 74 -1.84 -20.83 -6.58
N PHE A 75 -1.26 -20.23 -5.54
CA PHE A 75 -1.01 -20.84 -4.23
C PHE A 75 -2.24 -20.66 -3.33
N THR A 76 -3.41 -21.11 -3.78
CA THR A 76 -4.70 -20.72 -3.19
C THR A 76 -4.94 -21.27 -1.78
N ASN A 77 -4.17 -22.28 -1.36
CA ASN A 77 -4.24 -22.87 -0.01
C ASN A 77 -3.19 -22.29 0.94
N LEU A 78 -2.43 -21.28 0.52
CA LEU A 78 -1.40 -20.65 1.35
C LEU A 78 -2.01 -19.95 2.57
N THR A 79 -1.52 -20.29 3.76
CA THR A 79 -1.88 -19.71 5.05
C THR A 79 -0.76 -18.85 5.63
N LEU A 80 0.49 -19.10 5.23
CA LEU A 80 1.67 -18.36 5.70
C LEU A 80 2.54 -17.95 4.50
N LEU A 81 2.83 -16.65 4.41
CA LEU A 81 3.77 -16.09 3.44
C LEU A 81 4.82 -15.23 4.13
N TYR A 82 6.09 -15.61 4.02
CA TYR A 82 7.24 -14.77 4.35
C TYR A 82 7.94 -14.33 3.08
N CYS A 83 8.05 -13.01 2.86
CA CYS A 83 8.68 -12.42 1.68
C CYS A 83 9.57 -11.20 1.99
N THR A 84 10.13 -11.19 3.20
CA THR A 84 11.07 -10.19 3.76
C THR A 84 12.28 -9.95 2.88
N ASP A 85 12.82 -8.72 2.90
CA ASP A 85 14.10 -8.35 2.29
C ASP A 85 14.17 -8.83 0.83
N ASN A 86 13.20 -8.35 0.07
CA ASN A 86 13.10 -8.56 -1.36
C ASN A 86 12.80 -7.21 -2.03
N PRO A 87 13.43 -6.88 -3.16
CA PRO A 87 13.18 -5.67 -3.91
C PRO A 87 11.83 -5.72 -4.69
N LEU A 88 10.74 -6.09 -4.02
CA LEU A 88 9.41 -6.19 -4.59
C LEU A 88 8.89 -4.81 -5.00
N VAL A 89 8.49 -4.67 -6.26
CA VAL A 89 7.87 -3.42 -6.76
C VAL A 89 6.38 -3.36 -6.38
N GLU A 90 5.77 -4.51 -6.16
CA GLU A 90 4.39 -4.66 -5.71
C GLU A 90 4.24 -5.91 -4.85
N LEU A 91 3.26 -5.89 -3.95
CA LEU A 91 2.83 -7.06 -3.19
C LEU A 91 1.33 -7.27 -3.40
N ASN A 92 0.97 -8.21 -4.27
CA ASN A 92 -0.42 -8.55 -4.53
C ASN A 92 -0.75 -9.94 -3.98
N VAL A 93 -1.48 -9.96 -2.85
CA VAL A 93 -1.91 -11.18 -2.15
C VAL A 93 -3.43 -11.32 -2.10
N THR A 94 -4.16 -10.55 -2.93
CA THR A 94 -5.63 -10.48 -2.91
C THR A 94 -6.33 -11.81 -3.20
N SER A 95 -5.67 -12.71 -3.93
CA SER A 95 -6.16 -14.07 -4.20
C SER A 95 -5.90 -15.08 -3.07
N LEU A 96 -5.04 -14.74 -2.10
CA LEU A 96 -4.65 -15.62 -0.99
C LEU A 96 -5.66 -15.50 0.16
N ILE A 97 -6.91 -15.88 -0.09
CA ILE A 97 -8.03 -15.69 0.85
C ILE A 97 -7.88 -16.51 2.16
N ASN A 98 -7.03 -17.53 2.14
CA ASN A 98 -6.71 -18.38 3.30
C ASN A 98 -5.51 -17.87 4.11
N LEU A 99 -4.87 -16.77 3.68
CA LEU A 99 -3.69 -16.23 4.33
C LEU A 99 -4.01 -15.78 5.77
N GLU A 100 -3.30 -16.36 6.73
CA GLU A 100 -3.40 -16.07 8.15
C GLU A 100 -2.20 -15.24 8.64
N THR A 101 -1.02 -15.47 8.08
CA THR A 101 0.22 -14.78 8.44
C THR A 101 0.92 -14.23 7.22
N LEU A 102 1.21 -12.93 7.22
CA LEU A 102 2.03 -12.27 6.23
C LEU A 102 3.21 -11.56 6.92
N ARG A 103 4.42 -11.89 6.49
CA ARG A 103 5.65 -11.19 6.87
C ARG A 103 6.29 -10.55 5.65
N CYS A 104 6.42 -9.23 5.68
CA CYS A 104 6.85 -8.41 4.57
C CYS A 104 7.59 -7.15 5.04
N TRP A 105 8.56 -7.31 5.94
CA TRP A 105 9.45 -6.22 6.38
C TRP A 105 10.60 -6.04 5.37
N ASP A 106 11.12 -4.81 5.25
CA ASP A 106 12.24 -4.46 4.35
C ASP A 106 11.93 -4.72 2.84
N ILE A 107 10.73 -4.32 2.39
CA ILE A 107 10.28 -4.34 0.98
C ILE A 107 10.12 -2.91 0.43
N ASP A 108 11.19 -2.13 0.55
CA ASP A 108 11.25 -0.68 0.39
C ASP A 108 10.81 -0.07 -0.96
N GLN A 109 10.31 -0.84 -1.93
CA GLN A 109 9.75 -0.32 -3.17
C GLN A 109 8.22 -0.41 -3.23
N VAL A 110 7.59 -1.12 -2.30
CA VAL A 110 6.13 -1.26 -2.25
C VAL A 110 5.50 -0.02 -1.64
N VAL A 111 4.64 0.66 -2.41
CA VAL A 111 3.98 1.90 -1.99
C VAL A 111 2.61 1.64 -1.36
N SER A 112 1.96 0.52 -1.70
CA SER A 112 0.63 0.20 -1.20
C SER A 112 0.44 -1.30 -1.01
N ILE A 113 -0.18 -1.68 0.10
CA ILE A 113 -0.57 -3.06 0.38
C ILE A 113 -2.08 -3.07 0.65
N ASP A 114 -2.81 -3.90 -0.11
CA ASP A 114 -4.26 -4.08 0.06
C ASP A 114 -4.57 -5.52 0.50
N LEU A 115 -5.04 -5.65 1.74
CA LEU A 115 -5.39 -6.92 2.40
C LEU A 115 -6.90 -7.06 2.62
N SER A 116 -7.73 -6.25 1.94
CA SER A 116 -9.19 -6.26 2.09
C SER A 116 -9.85 -7.61 1.77
N SER A 117 -9.18 -8.48 1.00
CA SER A 117 -9.68 -9.82 0.66
C SER A 117 -9.14 -10.93 1.58
N ASN A 118 -8.16 -10.64 2.44
CA ASN A 118 -7.50 -11.62 3.31
C ASN A 118 -8.25 -11.72 4.64
N ILE A 119 -9.48 -12.23 4.58
CA ILE A 119 -10.44 -12.27 5.70
C ILE A 119 -10.00 -13.15 6.89
N ASN A 120 -8.99 -14.01 6.70
CA ASN A 120 -8.47 -14.91 7.73
C ASN A 120 -7.17 -14.41 8.39
N LEU A 121 -6.71 -13.20 8.03
CA LEU A 121 -5.44 -12.65 8.51
C LEU A 121 -5.46 -12.45 10.03
N LYS A 122 -4.46 -13.02 10.72
CA LYS A 122 -4.23 -12.96 12.17
C LYS A 122 -2.93 -12.24 12.53
N SER A 123 -1.92 -12.30 11.65
CA SER A 123 -0.62 -11.67 11.89
C SER A 123 -0.11 -10.96 10.64
N LEU A 124 0.21 -9.67 10.78
CA LEU A 124 0.88 -8.88 9.77
C LEU A 124 2.16 -8.26 10.36
N GLU A 125 3.31 -8.64 9.81
CA GLU A 125 4.63 -8.11 10.20
C GLU A 125 5.27 -7.46 8.97
N CYS A 126 5.11 -6.15 8.82
CA CYS A 126 5.61 -5.37 7.69
C CYS A 126 6.23 -4.05 8.19
N ASP A 127 7.08 -4.17 9.21
CA ASP A 127 7.93 -3.09 9.71
C ASP A 127 8.98 -2.66 8.69
N VAL A 128 9.57 -1.48 8.89
CA VAL A 128 10.72 -0.98 8.13
C VAL A 128 10.45 -0.99 6.62
N ASN A 129 9.38 -0.32 6.22
CA ASN A 129 9.00 -0.15 4.82
C ASN A 129 8.90 1.34 4.49
N ASP A 130 10.03 1.94 4.10
CA ASP A 130 10.14 3.39 3.97
C ASP A 130 9.22 3.95 2.88
N SER A 131 8.95 3.21 1.80
CA SER A 131 8.10 3.68 0.69
C SER A 131 6.60 3.43 0.88
N LEU A 132 6.20 2.67 1.91
CA LEU A 132 4.81 2.28 2.10
C LEU A 132 3.97 3.50 2.50
N GLU A 133 3.05 3.94 1.64
CA GLU A 133 2.17 5.09 1.89
C GLU A 133 0.75 4.67 2.33
N TYR A 134 0.34 3.45 1.97
CA TYR A 134 -1.03 2.97 2.17
C TYR A 134 -1.06 1.49 2.57
N LEU A 135 -1.75 1.21 3.67
CA LEU A 135 -2.06 -0.15 4.10
C LEU A 135 -3.56 -0.28 4.34
N ASN A 136 -4.19 -1.27 3.73
CA ASN A 136 -5.58 -1.59 3.95
C ASN A 136 -5.74 -2.96 4.61
N ILE A 137 -6.23 -2.96 5.85
CA ILE A 137 -6.59 -4.15 6.62
C ILE A 137 -8.10 -4.15 6.97
N GLN A 138 -8.91 -3.34 6.27
CA GLN A 138 -10.37 -3.36 6.35
C GLN A 138 -10.90 -4.58 5.58
N ASN A 139 -10.80 -5.75 6.23
CA ASN A 139 -11.09 -7.06 5.65
C ASN A 139 -12.25 -7.76 6.37
N GLY A 140 -13.01 -7.03 7.20
CA GLY A 140 -14.05 -7.58 8.07
C GLY A 140 -13.51 -8.40 9.24
N ASN A 141 -12.20 -8.41 9.46
CA ASN A 141 -11.51 -9.24 10.46
C ASN A 141 -10.50 -8.45 11.31
N ASN A 142 -10.40 -7.11 11.18
CA ASN A 142 -9.38 -6.33 11.89
C ASN A 142 -9.39 -6.57 13.42
N ILE A 143 -10.56 -6.83 14.03
CA ILE A 143 -10.67 -7.10 15.47
C ILE A 143 -10.08 -8.44 15.92
N ASN A 144 -9.89 -9.39 15.00
CA ASN A 144 -9.27 -10.69 15.27
C ASN A 144 -7.80 -10.71 14.83
N LEU A 145 -7.25 -9.58 14.37
CA LEU A 145 -5.83 -9.45 14.06
C LEU A 145 -5.04 -9.35 15.37
N GLU A 146 -4.32 -10.42 15.68
CA GLU A 146 -3.51 -10.60 16.90
C GLU A 146 -2.22 -9.78 16.84
N ARG A 147 -1.65 -9.58 15.65
CA ARG A 147 -0.41 -8.81 15.46
C ARG A 147 -0.49 -7.91 14.24
N LEU A 148 -0.12 -6.64 14.43
CA LEU A 148 0.09 -5.66 13.37
C LEU A 148 1.36 -4.89 13.65
N TRP A 149 2.45 -5.21 12.99
CA TRP A 149 3.70 -4.47 13.13
C TRP A 149 4.03 -3.77 11.83
N THR A 150 4.05 -2.44 11.86
CA THR A 150 4.39 -1.56 10.73
C THR A 150 5.28 -0.40 11.19
N SER A 151 5.98 -0.55 12.32
CA SER A 151 6.88 0.47 12.85
C SER A 151 8.08 0.68 11.93
N GLY A 152 8.64 1.88 11.91
CA GLY A 152 9.70 2.24 10.99
C GLY A 152 9.24 2.37 9.54
N SER A 153 7.96 2.69 9.31
CA SER A 153 7.39 2.96 7.98
C SER A 153 6.95 4.43 7.90
N PRO A 154 7.90 5.39 7.88
CA PRO A 154 7.63 6.80 8.10
C PRO A 154 6.69 7.46 7.08
N ASN A 155 6.55 6.89 5.88
CA ASN A 155 5.61 7.38 4.86
C ASN A 155 4.19 6.79 5.01
N LEU A 156 3.98 5.80 5.87
CA LEU A 156 2.67 5.19 6.12
C LEU A 156 1.85 6.11 7.02
N GLN A 157 1.11 7.03 6.39
CA GLN A 157 0.33 8.02 7.13
C GLN A 157 -1.01 7.46 7.64
N CYS A 158 -1.54 6.44 6.99
CA CYS A 158 -2.86 5.93 7.29
C CYS A 158 -2.97 4.42 7.06
N ILE A 159 -3.54 3.73 8.05
CA ILE A 159 -3.93 2.33 7.97
C ILE A 159 -5.46 2.27 7.94
N GLN A 160 -6.01 1.70 6.87
CA GLN A 160 -7.45 1.55 6.72
C GLN A 160 -7.94 0.31 7.47
N VAL A 161 -8.92 0.47 8.36
CA VAL A 161 -9.40 -0.57 9.29
C VAL A 161 -10.93 -0.67 9.28
N ASP A 162 -11.49 -1.77 9.78
CA ASP A 162 -12.96 -1.88 9.97
C ASP A 162 -13.46 -1.17 11.25
N ASP A 163 -12.66 -1.16 12.32
CA ASP A 163 -13.02 -0.55 13.62
C ASP A 163 -11.87 0.32 14.15
N VAL A 164 -12.02 1.64 14.01
CA VAL A 164 -11.03 2.64 14.43
C VAL A 164 -10.90 2.73 15.95
N ASP A 165 -11.99 2.54 16.70
CA ASP A 165 -11.96 2.61 18.16
C ASP A 165 -11.21 1.41 18.73
N TYR A 166 -11.43 0.21 18.19
CA TYR A 166 -10.66 -0.98 18.52
C TYR A 166 -9.17 -0.78 18.22
N SER A 167 -8.84 -0.29 17.02
CA SER A 167 -7.46 -0.09 16.58
C SER A 167 -6.71 0.96 17.42
N ASN A 168 -7.36 2.06 17.80
CA ASN A 168 -6.74 3.09 18.66
C ASN A 168 -6.54 2.66 20.12
N ASN A 169 -7.20 1.58 20.56
CA ASN A 169 -7.06 1.04 21.92
C ASN A 169 -5.96 -0.02 22.03
N GLN A 170 -5.30 -0.38 20.92
CA GLN A 170 -4.19 -1.33 20.95
C GLN A 170 -2.93 -0.71 21.58
N THR A 171 -2.14 -1.56 22.23
CA THR A 171 -0.82 -1.20 22.78
C THR A 171 0.29 -1.72 21.87
N CYS A 172 1.47 -1.12 21.89
CA CYS A 172 2.63 -1.71 21.22
C CYS A 172 3.35 -2.68 22.18
N ASP A 173 3.13 -3.98 21.97
CA ASP A 173 3.79 -5.10 22.65
C ASP A 173 3.88 -6.33 21.72
N ASP A 174 4.50 -7.42 22.22
CA ASP A 174 4.85 -8.61 21.42
C ASP A 174 3.66 -9.28 20.69
N ASN A 175 2.42 -9.09 21.17
CA ASN A 175 1.21 -9.71 20.62
C ASN A 175 0.11 -8.67 20.38
N SER A 176 0.50 -7.51 19.89
CA SER A 176 -0.42 -6.41 19.64
C SER A 176 0.06 -5.55 18.46
N TRP A 177 -0.43 -4.31 18.37
CA TRP A 177 -0.25 -3.43 17.23
C TRP A 177 0.83 -2.37 17.51
N CYS A 178 1.88 -2.38 16.70
CA CYS A 178 2.98 -1.43 16.72
C CYS A 178 2.99 -0.66 15.40
N ILE A 179 2.76 0.66 15.48
CA ILE A 179 2.74 1.58 14.35
C ILE A 179 3.61 2.79 14.68
N ASP A 180 3.97 3.60 13.68
CA ASP A 180 4.66 4.87 13.94
C ASP A 180 3.70 5.91 14.54
N ASP A 181 4.23 6.80 15.38
CA ASP A 181 3.45 7.89 16.02
C ASP A 181 2.74 8.81 15.00
N SER A 182 3.23 8.88 13.77
CA SER A 182 2.64 9.66 12.66
C SER A 182 1.52 8.95 11.91
N THR A 183 1.35 7.65 12.12
CA THR A 183 0.36 6.83 11.44
C THR A 183 -0.98 6.91 12.18
N ILE A 184 -2.08 7.02 11.44
CA ILE A 184 -3.43 7.01 12.01
C ILE A 184 -4.25 5.83 11.49
N PHE A 185 -5.21 5.37 12.29
CA PHE A 185 -6.26 4.46 11.83
C PHE A 185 -7.45 5.24 11.28
N SER A 186 -8.04 4.75 10.20
CA SER A 186 -9.25 5.33 9.62
C SER A 186 -10.10 4.26 8.92
N GLU A 187 -11.42 4.42 8.90
CA GLU A 187 -12.28 3.62 8.00
C GLU A 187 -12.12 4.04 6.53
N ASN A 188 -11.52 5.20 6.28
CA ASN A 188 -11.35 5.74 4.93
C ASN A 188 -10.09 6.61 4.82
N CYS A 189 -8.98 5.96 4.46
CA CYS A 189 -7.70 6.66 4.28
C CYS A 189 -7.65 7.60 3.07
N SER A 190 -8.59 7.50 2.12
CA SER A 190 -8.65 8.45 0.99
C SER A 190 -8.96 9.89 1.42
N LEU A 191 -9.66 10.07 2.54
CA LEU A 191 -9.91 11.37 3.15
C LEU A 191 -8.69 11.86 3.94
N SER A 192 -8.02 10.97 4.67
CA SER A 192 -6.83 11.30 5.48
C SER A 192 -5.65 11.79 4.63
N ILE A 193 -5.36 11.10 3.52
CA ILE A 193 -4.32 11.52 2.58
C ILE A 193 -4.74 12.86 1.92
N THR A 194 -6.01 13.02 1.55
CA THR A 194 -6.49 14.29 0.99
C THR A 194 -6.33 15.45 1.98
N ASP A 195 -6.60 15.23 3.26
CA ASP A 195 -6.47 16.24 4.32
C ASP A 195 -5.00 16.60 4.61
N PHE A 196 -4.08 15.64 4.60
CA PHE A 196 -2.64 15.94 4.70
C PHE A 196 -2.16 16.82 3.55
N TYR A 197 -2.46 16.44 2.30
CA TYR A 197 -2.09 17.24 1.13
C TYR A 197 -2.82 18.60 1.10
N TYR A 198 -4.08 18.63 1.56
CA TYR A 198 -4.82 19.89 1.73
C TYR A 198 -4.15 20.81 2.76
N ASN A 199 -3.59 20.27 3.84
CA ASN A 199 -2.91 21.03 4.88
C ASN A 199 -1.46 21.39 4.50
N ALA A 200 -0.82 20.66 3.58
CA ALA A 200 0.53 20.93 3.10
C ALA A 200 0.67 22.25 2.32
N ILE A 201 -0.44 22.81 1.83
CA ILE A 201 -0.50 24.14 1.22
C ILE A 201 -1.37 25.05 2.10
N THR A 202 -0.86 26.19 2.54
CA THR A 202 -1.65 27.21 3.25
C THR A 202 -1.67 28.51 2.47
N THR A 203 -2.80 29.22 2.53
CA THR A 203 -3.03 30.45 1.78
C THR A 203 -3.52 31.56 2.69
N PHE A 204 -2.87 32.72 2.66
CA PHE A 204 -3.24 33.86 3.51
C PHE A 204 -2.86 35.21 2.88
N PRO A 205 -3.53 36.32 3.26
CA PRO A 205 -4.72 36.35 4.08
C PRO A 205 -5.95 35.79 3.32
N ASN A 206 -6.92 35.28 4.05
CA ASN A 206 -8.23 34.91 3.50
C ASN A 206 -9.31 35.41 4.48
N PRO A 207 -10.04 36.49 4.18
CA PRO A 207 -10.12 37.20 2.89
C PRO A 207 -8.84 37.94 2.44
N THR A 208 -8.66 38.10 1.12
CA THR A 208 -7.54 38.82 0.50
C THR A 208 -8.02 40.01 -0.34
N LYS A 209 -7.20 41.06 -0.45
CA LYS A 209 -7.47 42.24 -1.28
C LYS A 209 -6.78 42.22 -2.64
N ASN A 210 -5.46 42.09 -2.69
CA ASN A 210 -4.74 42.14 -3.97
C ASN A 210 -3.76 40.98 -4.13
N GLU A 211 -3.23 40.45 -3.03
CA GLU A 211 -2.22 39.40 -3.08
C GLU A 211 -2.59 38.26 -2.15
N LEU A 212 -2.37 37.04 -2.60
CA LEU A 212 -2.48 35.83 -1.78
C LEU A 212 -1.10 35.22 -1.61
N THR A 213 -0.65 35.08 -0.38
CA THR A 213 0.57 34.35 -0.02
C THR A 213 0.26 32.86 0.03
N ILE A 214 1.18 32.05 -0.50
CA ILE A 214 1.10 30.59 -0.49
C ILE A 214 2.35 30.07 0.21
N ASN A 215 2.14 29.34 1.30
CA ASN A 215 3.18 28.53 1.92
C ASN A 215 2.91 27.07 1.57
N SER A 216 3.93 26.36 1.12
CA SER A 216 3.81 24.97 0.68
C SER A 216 5.10 24.22 0.97
N ASN A 217 4.98 23.00 1.48
CA ASN A 217 6.08 22.04 1.55
C ASN A 217 6.18 21.17 0.28
N LEU A 218 5.23 21.33 -0.65
CA LEU A 218 5.14 20.61 -1.92
C LEU A 218 5.63 21.49 -3.09
N ILE A 219 6.14 20.84 -4.14
CA ILE A 219 6.49 21.49 -5.41
C ILE A 219 5.19 21.77 -6.19
N ILE A 220 4.85 23.05 -6.38
CA ILE A 220 3.65 23.45 -7.10
C ILE A 220 3.97 23.70 -8.58
N GLU A 221 3.43 22.86 -9.47
CA GLU A 221 3.68 22.91 -10.92
C GLU A 221 2.79 23.92 -11.64
N SER A 222 1.54 24.06 -11.18
CA SER A 222 0.60 25.04 -11.73
C SER A 222 -0.46 25.43 -10.72
N ILE A 223 -1.00 26.64 -10.90
CA ILE A 223 -2.05 27.21 -10.08
C ILE A 223 -3.15 27.74 -10.98
N LYS A 224 -4.37 27.26 -10.78
CA LYS A 224 -5.55 27.65 -11.54
C LYS A 224 -6.62 28.17 -10.61
N ILE A 225 -7.18 29.34 -10.92
CA ILE A 225 -8.23 29.96 -10.12
C ILE A 225 -9.53 29.92 -10.89
N TYR A 226 -10.58 29.46 -10.24
CA TYR A 226 -11.92 29.32 -10.81
C TYR A 226 -12.93 30.15 -10.02
N SER A 227 -13.87 30.76 -10.73
CA SER A 227 -15.07 31.34 -10.12
C SER A 227 -16.03 30.25 -9.61
N THR A 228 -17.04 30.63 -8.82
CA THR A 228 -18.08 29.71 -8.32
C THR A 228 -18.91 29.04 -9.40
N THR A 229 -18.95 29.59 -10.62
CA THR A 229 -19.62 28.97 -11.78
C THR A 229 -18.69 28.01 -12.55
N GLY A 230 -17.47 27.76 -12.06
CA GLY A 230 -16.49 26.88 -12.70
C GLY A 230 -15.68 27.53 -13.84
N ARG A 231 -15.87 28.82 -14.13
CA ARG A 231 -15.05 29.52 -15.15
C ARG A 231 -13.63 29.75 -14.63
N LEU A 232 -12.62 29.33 -15.40
CA LEU A 232 -11.20 29.62 -15.17
C LEU A 232 -10.95 31.13 -15.33
N VAL A 233 -10.41 31.79 -14.30
CA VAL A 233 -10.14 33.23 -14.28
C VAL A 233 -8.65 33.57 -14.20
N LEU A 234 -7.81 32.65 -13.74
CA LEU A 234 -6.36 32.81 -13.74
C LEU A 234 -5.68 31.43 -13.89
N ASN A 235 -4.59 31.38 -14.66
CA ASN A 235 -3.73 30.22 -14.80
C ASN A 235 -2.28 30.69 -14.76
N THR A 236 -1.52 30.27 -13.74
CA THR A 236 -0.16 30.75 -13.51
C THR A 236 0.72 29.67 -12.90
N LYS A 237 2.02 29.92 -12.84
CA LYS A 237 3.01 29.13 -12.08
C LYS A 237 3.52 29.96 -10.91
N LEU A 238 3.93 29.29 -9.84
CA LEU A 238 4.46 29.98 -8.67
C LEU A 238 5.87 30.53 -8.97
N GLN A 239 5.97 31.83 -9.21
CA GLN A 239 7.25 32.53 -9.43
C GLN A 239 7.86 33.09 -8.14
N SER A 240 7.00 33.38 -7.15
CA SER A 240 7.32 33.78 -5.79
C SER A 240 6.28 33.15 -4.86
N ASN A 241 6.42 33.25 -3.54
CA ASN A 241 5.41 32.75 -2.59
C ASN A 241 4.09 33.58 -2.60
N LYS A 242 3.85 34.41 -3.62
CA LYS A 242 2.64 35.23 -3.75
C LYS A 242 2.01 35.12 -5.14
N ILE A 243 0.68 35.30 -5.17
CA ILE A 243 -0.10 35.49 -6.39
C ILE A 243 -0.81 36.83 -6.35
N ASP A 244 -0.71 37.58 -7.44
CA ASP A 244 -1.49 38.78 -7.67
C ASP A 244 -2.91 38.45 -8.15
N LEU A 245 -3.89 38.97 -7.42
CA LEU A 245 -5.33 38.83 -7.63
C LEU A 245 -6.00 40.19 -7.88
N SER A 246 -5.23 41.28 -8.07
CA SER A 246 -5.73 42.63 -8.29
C SER A 246 -6.72 42.75 -9.46
N ASN A 247 -6.54 41.93 -10.49
CA ASN A 247 -7.41 41.89 -11.67
C ASN A 247 -8.72 41.10 -11.46
N LEU A 248 -8.95 40.53 -10.27
CA LEU A 248 -10.18 39.81 -9.93
C LEU A 248 -11.13 40.72 -9.15
N ASN A 249 -12.41 40.69 -9.55
CA ASN A 249 -13.48 41.33 -8.80
C ASN A 249 -13.65 40.68 -7.42
N SER A 250 -14.26 41.41 -6.49
CA SER A 250 -14.63 40.87 -5.17
C SER A 250 -15.57 39.68 -5.32
N GLY A 251 -15.34 38.61 -4.55
CA GLY A 251 -16.13 37.39 -4.63
C GLY A 251 -15.41 36.15 -4.08
N ILE A 252 -16.09 35.01 -4.17
CA ILE A 252 -15.54 33.70 -3.79
C ILE A 252 -14.86 33.07 -5.00
N TYR A 253 -13.68 32.50 -4.77
CA TYR A 253 -12.92 31.76 -5.78
C TYR A 253 -12.41 30.44 -5.22
N PHE A 254 -12.21 29.47 -6.12
CA PHE A 254 -11.55 28.21 -5.83
C PHE A 254 -10.20 28.17 -6.53
N ILE A 255 -9.13 28.08 -5.74
CA ILE A 255 -7.77 27.91 -6.23
C ILE A 255 -7.46 26.42 -6.26
N LYS A 256 -7.05 25.91 -7.42
CA LYS A 256 -6.51 24.57 -7.62
C LYS A 256 -4.99 24.65 -7.76
N PHE A 257 -4.28 23.95 -6.89
CA PHE A 257 -2.84 23.73 -6.95
C PHE A 257 -2.58 22.35 -7.54
N GLN A 258 -1.79 22.29 -8.61
CA GLN A 258 -1.28 21.02 -9.15
C GLN A 258 0.11 20.77 -8.58
N SER A 259 0.31 19.60 -7.97
CA SER A 259 1.60 19.12 -7.51
C SER A 259 1.71 17.64 -7.86
N GLN A 260 2.66 17.27 -8.72
CA GLN A 260 2.74 15.93 -9.29
C GLN A 260 1.39 15.51 -9.91
N ASN A 261 0.89 14.32 -9.58
CA ASN A 261 -0.40 13.79 -10.05
C ASN A 261 -1.60 14.19 -9.17
N LYS A 262 -1.41 15.04 -8.14
CA LYS A 262 -2.47 15.43 -7.20
C LYS A 262 -2.92 16.87 -7.41
N THR A 263 -4.21 17.11 -7.21
CA THR A 263 -4.82 18.45 -7.27
C THR A 263 -5.41 18.82 -5.91
N ILE A 264 -4.91 19.90 -5.31
CA ILE A 264 -5.43 20.44 -4.03
C ILE A 264 -6.29 21.66 -4.34
N THR A 265 -7.52 21.74 -3.80
CA THR A 265 -8.44 22.86 -4.03
C THR A 265 -8.70 23.65 -2.75
N LYS A 266 -8.45 24.97 -2.74
CA LYS A 266 -8.79 25.87 -1.62
C LYS A 266 -9.79 26.93 -1.99
N LYS A 267 -10.72 27.22 -1.09
CA LYS A 267 -11.65 28.35 -1.21
C LYS A 267 -11.00 29.61 -0.65
N ILE A 268 -11.01 30.69 -1.43
CA ILE A 268 -10.60 32.02 -1.01
C ILE A 268 -11.71 33.05 -1.21
N ILE A 269 -11.68 34.11 -0.42
CA ILE A 269 -12.57 35.26 -0.50
C ILE A 269 -11.73 36.46 -0.92
N LYS A 270 -12.10 37.09 -2.04
CA LYS A 270 -11.51 38.33 -2.56
C LYS A 270 -12.40 39.51 -2.18
N GLU A 271 -11.83 40.52 -1.55
CA GLU A 271 -12.48 41.81 -1.22
C GLU A 271 -12.12 42.90 -2.23
#